data_AF-A0A5M8FF11-F1
#
_entry.id   AF-A0A5M8FF11-F1
#
_cell.length_a   1.000
_cell.length_b   1.000
_cell.length_c   1.000
_cell.angle_alpha   90.00
_cell.angle_beta   90.00
_cell.angle_gamma   90.00
#
_symmetry.space_group_name_H-M   'P 1'
#
loop_
_entity.id
_entity.type
_entity.pdbx_description
1 polymer ?
#
loop_
_entity_poly.entity_id
_entity_poly.type
_entity_poly.pdbx_seq_one_letter_code
_entity_poly.pdbx_strand_id
1 'polypeptide(L)'
;MKFDTAYSVSLDDKLSIYDVRELNFDETAAYDSDKDRFLCPNDACRAAFETGNVLGTYNAKNVNYQRTPHFKNTPSTEHIEGCRYASSHKPAAGESDDAREDNFPSEFVLTRRTYARITPVVDAEGQAPQAPAQTLSGRSPAAVSASDSTPDKTSVFAHPVECYVSNIDHKDKLKAMPLKIGEHSATYWAFFKKIEYLQDNHGLIYWGKIKAIKDYTSSFRIDFEKKVWLDKKPYSVNVYLSKKLIENYRKRKAFLEQIKAAASSERPLYCFFYGVTPALKQVPSKKNPEQTFGVFSANIENLDHLIIREVPMLE
;
A
#
# COMPACT_ATOMS: atom_id res chain seq x y z
N MET A 1 -16.90 9.56 8.91
CA MET A 1 -15.47 9.94 8.99
C MET A 1 -14.53 8.74 8.81
N LYS A 2 -13.56 8.88 7.90
CA LYS A 2 -12.53 7.88 7.57
C LYS A 2 -11.19 8.29 8.16
N PHE A 3 -10.39 7.32 8.59
CA PHE A 3 -9.04 7.55 9.09
C PHE A 3 -8.06 6.61 8.37
N ASP A 4 -6.88 7.11 8.10
CA ASP A 4 -5.80 6.34 7.49
C ASP A 4 -4.95 5.62 8.55
N THR A 5 -4.97 6.11 9.79
CA THR A 5 -4.14 5.63 10.90
C THR A 5 -5.00 5.24 12.11
N ALA A 6 -4.60 4.17 12.81
CA ALA A 6 -5.11 3.77 14.11
C ALA A 6 -3.97 3.26 14.99
N TYR A 7 -4.14 3.32 16.31
CA TYR A 7 -3.22 2.67 17.23
C TYR A 7 -3.61 1.20 17.42
N SER A 8 -2.70 0.28 17.16
CA SER A 8 -2.88 -1.17 17.37
C SER A 8 -2.47 -1.53 18.80
N VAL A 9 -3.39 -2.13 19.55
CA VAL A 9 -3.10 -2.61 20.92
C VAL A 9 -2.14 -3.79 20.90
N SER A 10 -2.29 -4.72 19.95
CA SER A 10 -1.44 -5.93 19.92
C SER A 10 0.02 -5.66 19.53
N LEU A 11 0.26 -4.57 18.80
CA LEU A 11 1.59 -4.17 18.35
C LEU A 11 2.14 -2.96 19.10
N ASP A 12 1.33 -2.31 19.94
CA ASP A 12 1.67 -1.08 20.67
C ASP A 12 2.29 -0.02 19.74
N ASP A 13 1.66 0.18 18.59
CA ASP A 13 2.18 1.07 17.56
C ASP A 13 1.04 1.70 16.75
N LYS A 14 1.29 2.86 16.16
CA LYS A 14 0.38 3.51 15.20
C LYS A 14 0.61 2.89 13.83
N LEU A 15 -0.44 2.30 13.29
CA LEU A 15 -0.47 1.65 11.98
C LEU A 15 -1.29 2.48 11.01
N SER A 16 -0.79 2.62 9.78
CA SER A 16 -1.67 2.96 8.68
C SER A 16 -2.57 1.76 8.31
N ILE A 17 -3.69 2.00 7.66
CA ILE A 17 -4.53 0.92 7.14
C ILE A 17 -3.79 0.06 6.10
N TYR A 18 -2.82 0.66 5.41
CA TYR A 18 -1.93 -0.03 4.49
C TYR A 18 -0.99 -0.99 5.22
N ASP A 19 -0.49 -0.61 6.40
CA ASP A 19 0.28 -1.51 7.27
C ASP A 19 -0.57 -2.69 7.76
N VAL A 20 -1.82 -2.44 8.17
CA VAL A 20 -2.74 -3.51 8.59
C VAL A 20 -3.00 -4.50 7.45
N ARG A 21 -3.19 -4.00 6.22
CA ARG A 21 -3.33 -4.85 5.03
C ARG A 21 -2.08 -5.65 4.74
N GLU A 22 -0.93 -4.98 4.74
CA GLU A 22 0.39 -5.60 4.56
C GLU A 22 0.58 -6.78 5.52
N LEU A 23 0.20 -6.60 6.79
CA LEU A 23 0.26 -7.64 7.82
C LEU A 23 -0.78 -8.75 7.63
N ASN A 24 -2.03 -8.42 7.30
CA ASN A 24 -3.10 -9.41 7.10
C ASN A 24 -2.81 -10.38 5.95
N PHE A 25 -2.11 -9.93 4.92
CA PHE A 25 -1.78 -10.76 3.76
C PHE A 25 -0.40 -11.43 3.87
N ASP A 26 0.40 -11.09 4.87
CA ASP A 26 1.70 -11.70 5.09
C ASP A 26 1.56 -13.11 5.67
N GLU A 27 1.78 -14.13 4.86
CA GLU A 27 1.71 -15.54 5.25
C GLU A 27 2.89 -15.98 6.14
N THR A 28 3.92 -15.15 6.28
CA THR A 28 5.07 -15.43 7.15
C THR A 28 4.89 -14.91 8.57
N ALA A 29 3.84 -14.10 8.81
CA ALA A 29 3.50 -13.56 10.11
C ALA A 29 2.09 -13.98 10.52
N ALA A 30 1.90 -14.43 11.76
CA ALA A 30 0.60 -14.90 12.24
C ALA A 30 -0.35 -13.75 12.64
N TYR A 31 -0.48 -12.67 11.85
CA TYR A 31 -1.29 -11.50 12.17
C TYR A 31 -2.73 -11.64 11.66
N ASP A 32 -3.70 -11.16 12.44
CA ASP A 32 -5.11 -11.13 12.07
C ASP A 32 -5.76 -9.89 12.67
N SER A 33 -6.08 -8.91 11.83
CA SER A 33 -6.67 -7.63 12.28
C SER A 33 -8.01 -7.81 12.99
N ASP A 34 -8.73 -8.92 12.75
CA ASP A 34 -10.02 -9.18 13.42
C ASP A 34 -9.85 -9.55 14.90
N LYS A 35 -8.63 -9.92 15.30
CA LYS A 35 -8.24 -10.22 16.69
C LYS A 35 -7.52 -9.06 17.37
N ASP A 36 -7.18 -8.02 16.61
CA ASP A 36 -6.54 -6.82 17.12
C ASP A 36 -7.60 -5.80 17.56
N ARG A 37 -7.20 -4.85 18.39
CA ARG A 37 -8.04 -3.74 18.81
C ARG A 37 -7.38 -2.46 18.33
N PHE A 38 -8.10 -1.73 17.50
CA PHE A 38 -7.66 -0.45 16.96
C PHE A 38 -8.27 0.67 17.78
N LEU A 39 -7.44 1.58 18.28
CA LEU A 39 -7.86 2.73 19.07
C LEU A 39 -7.54 4.03 18.33
N CYS A 40 -8.09 5.13 18.82
CA CYS A 40 -7.80 6.47 18.30
C CYS A 40 -6.26 6.74 18.30
N PRO A 41 -5.68 7.27 17.20
CA PRO A 41 -4.26 7.61 17.16
C PRO A 41 -3.85 8.71 18.15
N ASN A 42 -4.80 9.53 18.60
CA ASN A 42 -4.52 10.59 19.56
C ASN A 42 -4.32 10.01 20.97
N ASP A 43 -3.18 10.32 21.58
CA ASP A 43 -2.77 9.73 22.86
C ASP A 43 -3.67 10.17 24.02
N ALA A 44 -4.16 11.41 24.00
CA ALA A 44 -5.11 11.91 24.99
C ALA A 44 -6.48 11.22 24.87
N CYS A 45 -6.94 10.91 23.65
CA CYS A 45 -8.12 10.04 23.47
C CYS A 45 -7.90 8.65 24.09
N ARG A 46 -6.73 8.03 23.87
CA ARG A 46 -6.47 6.70 24.44
C ARG A 46 -6.32 6.71 25.96
N ALA A 47 -5.85 7.80 26.54
CA ALA A 47 -5.76 7.96 27.98
C ALA A 47 -7.14 8.23 28.64
N ALA A 48 -8.05 8.90 27.91
CA ALA A 48 -9.35 9.29 28.43
C ALA A 48 -10.39 8.17 28.41
N PHE A 49 -10.27 7.21 27.49
CA PHE A 49 -11.25 6.13 27.32
C PHE A 49 -10.60 4.76 27.49
N GLU A 50 -11.37 3.80 27.99
CA GLU A 50 -10.92 2.42 28.11
C GLU A 50 -10.59 1.81 26.75
N THR A 51 -9.81 0.74 26.75
CA THR A 51 -9.45 0.00 25.52
C THR A 51 -10.68 -0.50 24.75
N GLY A 52 -11.86 -0.56 25.37
CA GLY A 52 -13.14 -0.90 24.73
C GLY A 52 -13.59 0.10 23.67
N ASN A 53 -13.04 1.31 23.70
CA ASN A 53 -13.31 2.38 22.74
C ASN A 53 -12.59 2.15 21.39
N VAL A 54 -13.09 1.17 20.63
CA VAL A 54 -12.42 0.67 19.41
C VAL A 54 -12.90 1.35 18.13
N LEU A 55 -12.03 1.33 17.13
CA LEU A 55 -12.28 1.66 15.73
C LEU A 55 -12.54 0.39 14.93
N GLY A 56 -13.35 0.50 13.88
CA GLY A 56 -13.53 -0.56 12.88
C GLY A 56 -12.54 -0.40 11.73
N THR A 57 -12.25 -1.51 11.04
CA THR A 57 -11.54 -1.48 9.75
C THR A 57 -12.52 -1.66 8.59
N TYR A 58 -12.22 -1.06 7.45
CA TYR A 58 -12.95 -1.25 6.20
C TYR A 58 -11.99 -1.72 5.12
N ASN A 59 -12.37 -2.77 4.38
CA ASN A 59 -11.56 -3.41 3.35
C ASN A 59 -10.15 -3.85 3.79
N ALA A 60 -9.80 -3.94 5.08
CA ALA A 60 -8.46 -4.34 5.52
C ALA A 60 -8.03 -5.78 5.15
N LYS A 61 -8.99 -6.64 4.78
CA LYS A 61 -8.76 -8.04 4.36
C LYS A 61 -9.28 -8.33 2.95
N ASN A 62 -9.82 -7.33 2.26
CA ASN A 62 -10.36 -7.50 0.91
C ASN A 62 -9.22 -7.44 -0.14
N VAL A 63 -8.95 -8.54 -0.84
CA VAL A 63 -7.88 -8.62 -1.86
C VAL A 63 -8.13 -7.65 -3.01
N ASN A 64 -9.37 -7.62 -3.52
CA ASN A 64 -9.78 -6.86 -4.71
C ASN A 64 -10.72 -5.72 -4.32
N TYR A 65 -10.28 -4.86 -3.39
CA TYR A 65 -11.08 -3.73 -2.95
C TYR A 65 -11.26 -2.70 -4.08
N GLN A 66 -12.48 -2.20 -4.24
CA GLN A 66 -12.77 -1.06 -5.13
C GLN A 66 -12.62 0.26 -4.39
N ARG A 67 -13.08 0.29 -3.13
CA ARG A 67 -13.01 1.47 -2.25
C ARG A 67 -11.79 1.42 -1.35
N THR A 68 -11.16 2.57 -1.18
CA THR A 68 -9.93 2.73 -0.39
C THR A 68 -10.13 2.16 1.03
N PRO A 69 -9.23 1.27 1.48
CA PRO A 69 -9.23 0.77 2.84
C PRO A 69 -9.09 1.94 3.81
N HIS A 70 -9.80 1.90 4.94
CA HIS A 70 -9.66 2.92 5.99
C HIS A 70 -10.09 2.36 7.35
N PHE A 71 -9.74 3.06 8.41
CA PHE A 71 -10.37 2.92 9.72
C PHE A 71 -11.61 3.82 9.80
N LYS A 72 -12.56 3.45 10.65
CA LYS A 72 -13.78 4.22 10.89
C LYS A 72 -14.23 4.14 12.34
N ASN A 73 -14.93 5.18 12.80
CA ASN A 73 -15.62 5.12 14.07
C ASN A 73 -16.73 4.06 14.02
N THR A 74 -16.90 3.35 15.13
CA THR A 74 -18.09 2.54 15.41
C THR A 74 -19.13 3.40 16.14
N PRO A 75 -20.40 2.97 16.27
CA PRO A 75 -21.40 3.72 17.01
C PRO A 75 -21.04 3.98 18.49
N SER A 76 -20.19 3.12 19.07
CA SER A 76 -19.70 3.23 20.45
C SER A 76 -18.35 3.95 20.56
N THR A 77 -17.79 4.46 19.46
CA THR A 77 -16.51 5.15 19.52
C THR A 77 -16.68 6.56 20.09
N GLU A 78 -16.01 6.83 21.20
CA GLU A 78 -15.93 8.13 21.86
C GLU A 78 -14.60 8.83 21.55
N HIS A 79 -14.61 10.15 21.58
CA HIS A 79 -13.41 10.98 21.40
C HIS A 79 -13.47 12.16 22.36
N ILE A 80 -12.30 12.65 22.79
CA ILE A 80 -12.23 13.89 23.57
C ILE A 80 -12.66 15.08 22.70
N GLU A 81 -13.12 16.15 23.35
CA GLU A 81 -13.44 17.39 22.66
C GLU A 81 -12.24 17.92 21.87
N GLY A 82 -12.45 18.31 20.62
CA GLY A 82 -11.39 18.82 19.75
C GLY A 82 -10.50 17.75 19.10
N CYS A 83 -10.75 16.45 19.34
CA CYS A 83 -10.02 15.40 18.65
C CYS A 83 -10.27 15.48 17.13
N ARG A 84 -9.19 15.50 16.33
CA ARG A 84 -9.27 15.54 14.86
C ARG A 84 -9.98 14.32 14.24
N TYR A 85 -10.10 13.24 15.00
CA TYR A 85 -10.77 12.00 14.61
C TYR A 85 -12.20 11.90 15.17
N ALA A 86 -12.62 12.86 15.99
CA ALA A 86 -14.00 12.96 16.40
C ALA A 86 -14.84 13.27 15.16
N SER A 87 -15.87 12.46 14.93
CA SER A 87 -16.91 12.81 13.96
C SER A 87 -17.64 14.02 14.54
N SER A 88 -17.22 15.24 14.21
CA SER A 88 -17.96 16.44 14.60
C SER A 88 -19.41 16.24 14.19
N HIS A 89 -20.31 16.17 15.18
CA HIS A 89 -21.71 15.82 15.01
C HIS A 89 -22.39 16.69 13.96
N LYS A 90 -22.49 16.18 12.73
CA LYS A 90 -23.55 16.45 11.77
C LYS A 90 -23.51 15.34 10.72
N PRO A 91 -24.59 14.55 10.56
CA PRO A 91 -24.75 13.77 9.35
C PRO A 91 -25.03 14.78 8.23
N ALA A 92 -23.97 15.30 7.60
CA ALA A 92 -24.13 15.88 6.28
C ALA A 92 -24.62 14.73 5.39
N ALA A 93 -25.87 14.81 4.96
CA ALA A 93 -26.38 13.97 3.88
C ALA A 93 -25.41 14.12 2.70
N GLY A 94 -24.54 13.13 2.51
CA GLY A 94 -23.48 13.17 1.49
C GLY A 94 -22.03 13.05 1.98
N GLU A 95 -21.73 12.48 3.16
CA GLU A 95 -20.41 11.80 3.32
C GLU A 95 -20.39 10.63 2.33
N SER A 96 -20.04 10.89 1.07
CA SER A 96 -19.84 9.82 0.12
C SER A 96 -18.63 9.02 0.58
N ASP A 97 -18.78 7.71 0.57
CA ASP A 97 -17.71 6.75 0.83
C ASP A 97 -16.62 6.78 -0.27
N ASP A 98 -16.62 7.83 -1.12
CA ASP A 98 -15.69 8.13 -2.21
C ASP A 98 -14.74 9.31 -1.87
N ALA A 99 -14.67 9.74 -0.60
CA ALA A 99 -13.65 10.71 -0.18
C ALA A 99 -12.24 10.26 -0.62
N ARG A 100 -11.52 11.15 -1.31
CA ARG A 100 -10.19 10.91 -1.90
C ARG A 100 -9.14 10.67 -0.81
N GLU A 101 -8.15 9.82 -1.11
CA GLU A 101 -7.00 9.65 -0.24
C GLU A 101 -6.10 10.89 -0.29
N ASP A 102 -5.94 11.53 0.86
CA ASP A 102 -5.29 12.84 1.00
C ASP A 102 -4.10 12.82 1.97
N ASN A 103 -3.79 11.66 2.55
CA ASN A 103 -2.64 11.50 3.44
C ASN A 103 -1.40 11.09 2.65
N PHE A 104 -0.82 12.02 1.89
CA PHE A 104 0.35 11.77 1.05
C PHE A 104 1.61 11.46 1.91
N PRO A 105 2.17 10.23 1.88
CA PRO A 105 3.47 9.98 2.48
C PRO A 105 4.57 10.74 1.75
N SER A 106 5.47 11.39 2.48
CA SER A 106 6.63 12.10 1.96
C SER A 106 7.72 11.16 1.45
N GLU A 107 7.80 9.92 1.96
CA GLU A 107 8.81 8.92 1.56
C GLU A 107 8.21 7.52 1.43
N PHE A 108 8.49 6.87 0.29
CA PHE A 108 8.30 5.44 0.11
C PHE A 108 9.61 4.72 0.44
N VAL A 109 9.65 4.09 1.62
CA VAL A 109 10.79 3.36 2.14
C VAL A 109 10.82 1.96 1.54
N LEU A 110 11.88 1.66 0.78
CA LEU A 110 12.03 0.38 0.07
C LEU A 110 12.27 -0.81 1.02
N THR A 111 12.73 -0.53 2.23
CA THR A 111 12.84 -1.55 3.27
C THR A 111 11.50 -1.70 3.98
N ARG A 112 10.98 -2.93 3.96
CA ARG A 112 9.77 -3.31 4.66
C ARG A 112 9.88 -2.97 6.16
N ARG A 113 8.84 -2.32 6.71
CA ARG A 113 8.68 -2.15 8.16
C ARG A 113 8.43 -3.51 8.84
N THR A 114 9.12 -3.74 9.95
CA THR A 114 8.91 -4.89 10.83
C THR A 114 8.29 -4.42 12.13
N TYR A 115 7.42 -5.26 12.70
CA TYR A 115 6.71 -4.95 13.93
C TYR A 115 7.15 -5.94 15.00
N ALA A 116 7.60 -5.42 16.15
CA ALA A 116 7.82 -6.24 17.33
C ALA A 116 6.46 -6.61 17.91
N ARG A 117 6.21 -7.89 18.16
CA ARG A 117 5.01 -8.28 18.91
C ARG A 117 5.21 -8.03 20.38
N ILE A 118 4.22 -7.40 21.00
CA ILE A 118 4.05 -7.53 22.44
C ILE A 118 3.31 -8.84 22.68
N THR A 119 4.03 -9.83 23.19
CA THR A 119 3.36 -10.99 23.80
C THR A 119 2.64 -10.47 25.04
N PRO A 120 1.32 -10.63 25.18
CA PRO A 120 0.65 -10.25 26.41
C PRO A 120 1.28 -11.04 27.55
N VAL A 121 1.75 -10.34 28.59
CA VAL A 121 2.09 -11.00 29.84
C VAL A 121 0.76 -11.56 30.34
N VAL A 122 0.64 -12.89 30.35
CA VAL A 122 -0.48 -13.54 31.02
C VAL A 122 -0.26 -13.25 32.51
N ASP A 123 -1.05 -12.33 33.05
CA ASP A 123 -1.14 -12.13 34.49
C ASP A 123 -1.66 -13.43 35.09
N ALA A 124 -0.73 -14.24 35.60
CA ALA A 124 -1.06 -15.33 36.51
C ALA A 124 -1.52 -14.67 37.81
N GLU A 125 -2.83 -14.55 38.00
CA GLU A 125 -3.43 -14.21 39.28
C GLU A 125 -2.94 -15.20 40.35
N GLY A 126 -2.25 -14.67 41.36
CA GLY A 126 -2.16 -15.31 42.68
C GLY A 126 -0.76 -15.56 43.23
N GLN A 127 -0.04 -14.51 43.65
CA GLN A 127 0.55 -14.41 45.00
C GLN A 127 1.34 -13.10 45.19
N ALA A 128 1.00 -12.34 46.23
CA ALA A 128 1.71 -11.14 46.68
C ALA A 128 2.86 -11.51 47.66
N PRO A 129 3.72 -10.58 48.10
CA PRO A 129 5.00 -10.26 47.45
C PRO A 129 6.21 -10.50 48.37
N GLN A 130 7.37 -10.81 47.79
CA GLN A 130 8.66 -10.59 48.45
C GLN A 130 9.61 -9.82 47.53
N ALA A 131 9.99 -8.61 47.96
CA ALA A 131 11.15 -7.90 47.44
C ALA A 131 12.42 -8.67 47.85
N PRO A 132 13.50 -8.65 47.05
CA PRO A 132 14.44 -7.53 47.22
C PRO A 132 15.21 -7.07 45.96
N ALA A 133 15.71 -5.85 46.13
CA ALA A 133 16.92 -5.24 45.57
C ALA A 133 16.95 -4.79 44.10
N GLN A 134 17.00 -3.47 43.99
CA GLN A 134 17.34 -2.65 42.85
C GLN A 134 18.61 -3.12 42.13
N THR A 135 18.52 -3.22 40.79
CA THR A 135 19.61 -2.82 39.91
C THR A 135 19.03 -1.88 38.86
N LEU A 136 19.36 -0.60 39.02
CA LEU A 136 19.15 0.46 38.03
C LEU A 136 19.97 0.11 36.78
N SER A 137 19.30 -0.39 35.74
CA SER A 137 19.86 -0.39 34.39
C SER A 137 19.11 0.68 33.61
N GLY A 138 19.72 1.88 33.59
CA GLY A 138 19.20 3.04 32.90
C GLY A 138 19.02 2.74 31.41
N ARG A 139 17.78 2.48 31.02
CA ARG A 139 17.39 2.51 29.61
C ARG A 139 16.88 3.91 29.34
N SER A 140 17.74 4.76 28.79
CA SER A 140 17.30 6.02 28.20
C SER A 140 16.19 5.71 27.21
N PRO A 141 14.96 6.24 27.38
CA PRO A 141 14.03 6.28 26.27
C PRO A 141 14.64 7.29 25.31
N ALA A 142 15.20 6.81 24.20
CA ALA A 142 15.33 7.67 23.03
C ALA A 142 13.92 8.25 22.83
N ALA A 143 13.81 9.57 22.94
CA ALA A 143 12.56 10.29 22.82
C ALA A 143 11.89 9.87 21.51
N VAL A 144 10.90 8.99 21.62
CA VAL A 144 9.94 8.75 20.56
C VAL A 144 9.13 10.02 20.54
N SER A 145 9.53 10.94 19.67
CA SER A 145 8.84 12.20 19.46
C SER A 145 7.40 11.87 19.08
N ALA A 146 6.51 12.11 20.04
CA ALA A 146 5.08 12.14 19.86
C ALA A 146 4.75 13.31 18.92
N SER A 147 4.77 13.07 17.62
CA SER A 147 3.98 13.86 16.70
C SER A 147 2.68 13.12 16.45
N ASP A 148 1.57 13.82 16.66
CA ASP A 148 0.21 13.36 16.36
C ASP A 148 -0.03 13.21 14.84
N SER A 149 1.04 13.24 14.03
CA SER A 149 1.04 13.04 12.59
C SER A 149 1.11 11.54 12.29
N THR A 150 0.42 11.14 11.24
CA THR A 150 0.60 9.87 10.53
C THR A 150 2.10 9.60 10.32
N PRO A 151 2.56 8.34 10.16
CA PRO A 151 3.93 8.15 9.74
C PRO A 151 4.08 8.87 8.39
N ASP A 152 4.86 9.95 8.39
CA ASP A 152 5.23 10.75 7.22
C ASP A 152 5.80 9.89 6.07
N LYS A 153 6.15 8.63 6.39
CA LYS A 153 6.76 7.65 5.50
C LYS A 153 5.94 6.38 5.48
N THR A 154 6.04 5.64 4.39
CA THR A 154 5.42 4.32 4.27
C THR A 154 6.37 3.34 3.61
N SER A 155 6.33 2.07 4.03
CA SER A 155 6.99 0.98 3.29
C SER A 155 6.01 0.20 2.40
N VAL A 156 4.74 0.60 2.34
CA VAL A 156 3.68 -0.12 1.63
C VAL A 156 3.37 0.60 0.32
N PHE A 157 3.77 0.01 -0.81
CA PHE A 157 3.67 0.64 -2.14
C PHE A 157 2.24 1.04 -2.53
N ALA A 158 1.23 0.33 -2.01
CA ALA A 158 -0.16 0.67 -2.25
C ALA A 158 -0.49 2.11 -1.80
N HIS A 159 0.09 2.59 -0.70
CA HIS A 159 -0.23 3.89 -0.13
C HIS A 159 0.07 5.07 -1.08
N PRO A 160 1.30 5.25 -1.62
CA PRO A 160 1.54 6.32 -2.60
C PRO A 160 0.73 6.11 -3.89
N VAL A 161 0.46 4.86 -4.29
CA VAL A 161 -0.38 4.61 -5.48
C VAL A 161 -1.82 5.05 -5.24
N GLU A 162 -2.41 4.79 -4.06
CA GLU A 162 -3.75 5.28 -3.68
C GLU A 162 -3.81 6.81 -3.74
N CYS A 163 -2.85 7.50 -3.11
CA CYS A 163 -2.80 8.96 -3.11
C CYS A 163 -2.76 9.53 -4.54
N TYR A 164 -1.95 8.92 -5.41
CA TYR A 164 -1.85 9.31 -6.82
C TYR A 164 -3.16 9.05 -7.58
N VAL A 165 -3.71 7.85 -7.48
CA VAL A 165 -4.94 7.42 -8.18
C VAL A 165 -6.15 8.25 -7.74
N SER A 166 -6.33 8.47 -6.44
CA SER A 166 -7.43 9.26 -5.90
C SER A 166 -7.39 10.73 -6.31
N ASN A 167 -6.23 11.25 -6.71
CA ASN A 167 -6.03 12.66 -7.07
C ASN A 167 -5.53 12.85 -8.51
N ILE A 168 -5.70 11.85 -9.38
CA ILE A 168 -5.15 11.84 -10.74
C ILE A 168 -5.70 12.95 -11.65
N ASP A 169 -6.90 13.41 -11.35
CA ASP A 169 -7.58 14.55 -11.98
C ASP A 169 -7.16 15.91 -11.38
N HIS A 170 -6.53 15.92 -10.21
CA HIS A 170 -6.06 17.10 -9.48
C HIS A 170 -4.55 17.31 -9.65
N LYS A 171 -4.14 17.60 -10.88
CA LYS A 171 -2.71 17.71 -11.27
C LYS A 171 -1.92 18.68 -10.39
N ASP A 172 -2.48 19.83 -10.03
CA ASP A 172 -1.77 20.85 -9.25
C ASP A 172 -1.47 20.36 -7.83
N LYS A 173 -2.36 19.55 -7.24
CA LYS A 173 -2.11 18.87 -5.97
C LYS A 173 -0.95 17.89 -6.09
N LEU A 174 -0.98 17.01 -7.10
CA LEU A 174 0.10 16.04 -7.34
C LEU A 174 1.45 16.71 -7.64
N LYS A 175 1.45 17.90 -8.23
CA LYS A 175 2.67 18.71 -8.43
C LYS A 175 3.16 19.41 -7.17
N ALA A 176 2.28 19.66 -6.20
CA ALA A 176 2.64 20.29 -4.93
C ALA A 176 3.12 19.27 -3.88
N MET A 177 2.65 18.01 -3.97
CA MET A 177 3.00 16.98 -2.99
C MET A 177 4.38 16.37 -3.28
N PRO A 178 5.34 16.42 -2.33
CA PRO A 178 6.64 15.78 -2.46
C PRO A 178 6.54 14.26 -2.24
N LEU A 179 7.45 13.53 -2.87
CA LEU A 179 7.68 12.11 -2.63
C LEU A 179 9.18 11.84 -2.73
N LYS A 180 9.69 10.97 -1.86
CA LYS A 180 11.06 10.45 -1.91
C LYS A 180 11.04 8.93 -2.05
N ILE A 181 11.90 8.39 -2.90
CA ILE A 181 12.11 6.95 -3.08
C ILE A 181 13.60 6.66 -3.19
N GLY A 182 14.18 6.00 -2.18
CA GLY A 182 15.64 5.84 -2.08
C GLY A 182 16.32 7.20 -2.07
N GLU A 183 17.32 7.42 -2.93
CA GLU A 183 18.03 8.71 -3.02
C GLU A 183 17.32 9.76 -3.89
N HIS A 184 16.21 9.41 -4.55
CA HIS A 184 15.52 10.31 -5.48
C HIS A 184 14.36 11.01 -4.79
N SER A 185 14.29 12.33 -4.95
CA SER A 185 13.17 13.17 -4.48
C SER A 185 12.58 13.96 -5.64
N ALA A 186 11.26 13.95 -5.74
CA ALA A 186 10.50 14.67 -6.76
C ALA A 186 9.05 14.85 -6.26
N THR A 187 8.16 15.31 -7.12
CA THR A 187 6.73 15.40 -6.78
C THR A 187 6.02 14.10 -7.14
N TYR A 188 4.84 13.86 -6.57
CA TYR A 188 3.98 12.74 -6.96
C TYR A 188 3.72 12.73 -8.47
N TRP A 189 3.43 13.90 -9.05
CA TRP A 189 3.24 14.05 -10.50
C TRP A 189 4.46 13.61 -11.32
N ALA A 190 5.67 13.92 -10.85
CA ALA A 190 6.90 13.58 -11.56
C ALA A 190 7.27 12.09 -11.42
N PHE A 191 7.01 11.49 -10.26
CA PHE A 191 7.34 10.09 -10.00
C PHE A 191 6.47 9.09 -10.76
N PHE A 192 5.20 9.42 -10.99
CA PHE A 192 4.26 8.52 -11.65
C PHE A 192 4.23 8.74 -13.16
N LYS A 193 4.84 7.82 -13.90
CA LYS A 193 5.00 7.92 -15.35
C LYS A 193 4.14 6.94 -16.10
N LYS A 194 3.34 7.43 -17.05
CA LYS A 194 2.61 6.55 -17.97
C LYS A 194 3.57 5.73 -18.82
N ILE A 195 3.19 4.50 -19.11
CA ILE A 195 4.03 3.52 -19.80
C ILE A 195 4.42 3.97 -21.22
N GLU A 196 3.56 4.73 -21.92
CA GLU A 196 3.87 5.29 -23.23
C GLU A 196 5.01 6.33 -23.22
N TYR A 197 5.38 6.82 -22.04
CA TYR A 197 6.44 7.81 -21.81
C TYR A 197 7.61 7.24 -20.99
N LEU A 198 7.80 5.91 -21.00
CA LEU A 198 8.85 5.24 -20.21
C LEU A 198 10.28 5.64 -20.58
N GLN A 199 10.46 6.32 -21.72
CA GLN A 199 11.77 6.77 -22.20
C GLN A 199 12.18 8.14 -21.66
N ASP A 200 11.26 8.87 -21.04
CA ASP A 200 11.51 10.25 -20.59
C ASP A 200 12.46 10.30 -19.38
N ASN A 201 12.38 9.30 -18.49
CA ASN A 201 13.27 9.19 -17.34
C ASN A 201 13.28 7.77 -16.76
N HIS A 202 14.33 7.42 -16.03
CA HIS A 202 14.50 6.13 -15.36
C HIS A 202 14.18 6.21 -13.86
N GLY A 203 13.95 5.06 -13.22
CA GLY A 203 13.77 5.00 -11.75
C GLY A 203 12.44 5.58 -11.26
N LEU A 204 11.43 5.63 -12.13
CA LEU A 204 10.09 6.14 -11.82
C LEU A 204 9.12 5.00 -11.47
N ILE A 205 7.94 5.37 -10.96
CA ILE A 205 6.79 4.47 -10.86
C ILE A 205 6.11 4.45 -12.23
N TYR A 206 6.24 3.36 -12.97
CA TYR A 206 5.60 3.21 -14.26
C TYR A 206 4.20 2.65 -14.09
N TRP A 207 3.26 3.15 -14.90
CA TRP A 207 1.89 2.65 -14.87
C TRP A 207 1.19 2.71 -16.22
N GLY A 208 0.19 1.87 -16.40
CA GLY A 208 -0.62 1.89 -17.61
C GLY A 208 -1.79 0.91 -17.56
N LYS A 209 -2.74 1.12 -18.47
CA LYS A 209 -3.90 0.24 -18.64
C LYS A 209 -3.45 -1.12 -19.16
N ILE A 210 -3.92 -2.17 -18.50
CA ILE A 210 -3.66 -3.56 -18.85
C ILE A 210 -4.51 -3.92 -20.05
N LYS A 211 -3.86 -4.42 -21.11
CA LYS A 211 -4.53 -5.00 -22.26
C LYS A 211 -4.90 -6.46 -22.03
N ALA A 212 -3.98 -7.22 -21.44
CA ALA A 212 -4.19 -8.63 -21.13
C ALA A 212 -3.17 -9.09 -20.08
N ILE A 213 -3.58 -10.06 -19.26
CA ILE A 213 -2.67 -10.83 -18.42
C ILE A 213 -2.65 -12.26 -18.97
N LYS A 214 -1.46 -12.74 -19.34
CA LYS A 214 -1.27 -14.09 -19.88
C LYS A 214 -0.61 -14.98 -18.84
N ASP A 215 -1.24 -16.10 -18.54
CA ASP A 215 -0.68 -17.16 -17.71
C ASP A 215 0.11 -18.13 -18.59
N TYR A 216 1.42 -18.16 -18.41
CA TYR A 216 2.33 -19.11 -19.03
C TYR A 216 2.81 -20.14 -18.00
N THR A 217 3.34 -21.27 -18.47
CA THR A 217 3.83 -22.35 -17.60
C THR A 217 4.75 -21.87 -16.48
N SER A 218 5.66 -20.93 -16.76
CA SER A 218 6.67 -20.44 -15.81
C SER A 218 6.51 -18.98 -15.37
N SER A 219 5.52 -18.24 -15.89
CA SER A 219 5.37 -16.81 -15.62
C SER A 219 3.96 -16.28 -15.91
N PHE A 220 3.63 -15.13 -15.34
CA PHE A 220 2.58 -14.27 -15.87
C PHE A 220 3.21 -13.16 -16.70
N ARG A 221 2.53 -12.72 -17.76
CA ARG A 221 2.90 -11.54 -18.54
C ARG A 221 1.75 -10.56 -18.58
N ILE A 222 2.01 -9.33 -18.20
CA ILE A 222 1.05 -8.21 -18.30
C ILE A 222 1.41 -7.43 -19.57
N ASP A 223 0.53 -7.43 -20.55
CA ASP A 223 0.63 -6.63 -21.77
C ASP A 223 -0.11 -5.29 -21.55
N PHE A 224 0.50 -4.16 -21.92
CA PHE A 224 -0.13 -2.84 -21.81
C PHE A 224 -0.89 -2.45 -23.08
N GLU A 225 -1.93 -1.63 -22.93
CA GLU A 225 -2.74 -1.15 -24.05
C GLU A 225 -2.00 -0.12 -24.91
N LYS A 226 -1.37 0.87 -24.26
CA LYS A 226 -0.61 1.93 -24.93
C LYS A 226 0.77 1.41 -25.35
N LYS A 227 1.23 1.93 -26.49
CA LYS A 227 2.53 1.63 -27.08
C LYS A 227 3.49 2.79 -26.87
N VAL A 228 4.78 2.48 -26.83
CA VAL A 228 5.86 3.48 -26.83
C VAL A 228 6.25 3.80 -28.27
N TRP A 229 6.45 5.07 -28.57
CA TRP A 229 6.88 5.52 -29.90
C TRP A 229 8.37 5.80 -29.89
N LEU A 230 9.13 5.05 -30.69
CA LEU A 230 10.56 5.26 -30.90
C LEU A 230 10.82 5.32 -32.41
N ASP A 231 11.51 6.37 -32.88
CA ASP A 231 11.81 6.58 -34.30
C ASP A 231 10.58 6.43 -35.22
N LYS A 232 9.46 7.04 -34.81
CA LYS A 232 8.15 6.98 -35.50
C LYS A 232 7.56 5.56 -35.63
N LYS A 233 8.09 4.58 -34.91
CA LYS A 233 7.59 3.20 -34.87
C LYS A 233 6.98 2.89 -33.49
N PRO A 234 5.80 2.24 -33.45
CA PRO A 234 5.15 1.91 -32.19
C PRO A 234 5.59 0.53 -31.67
N TYR A 235 6.06 0.48 -30.43
CA TYR A 235 6.54 -0.73 -29.75
C TYR A 235 5.57 -1.11 -28.61
N SER A 236 5.24 -2.39 -28.53
CA SER A 236 4.47 -2.92 -27.40
C SER A 236 5.30 -2.87 -26.11
N VAL A 237 4.61 -2.78 -24.97
CA VAL A 237 5.23 -2.87 -23.65
C VAL A 237 4.64 -4.04 -22.86
N ASN A 238 5.48 -4.78 -22.15
CA ASN A 238 5.03 -5.81 -21.22
C ASN A 238 5.90 -5.86 -19.96
N VAL A 239 5.37 -6.47 -18.91
CA VAL A 239 6.14 -6.92 -17.75
C VAL A 239 5.93 -8.40 -17.48
N TYR A 240 7.00 -9.07 -17.03
CA TYR A 240 7.01 -10.49 -16.67
C TYR A 240 7.10 -10.69 -15.16
N LEU A 241 6.33 -11.64 -14.66
CA LEU A 241 6.28 -12.07 -13.27
C LEU A 241 6.60 -13.57 -13.25
N SER A 242 7.79 -13.97 -12.80
CA SER A 242 8.11 -15.40 -12.75
C SER A 242 7.27 -16.11 -11.68
N LYS A 243 6.81 -17.34 -11.96
CA LYS A 243 6.08 -18.12 -10.95
C LYS A 243 6.95 -18.46 -9.74
N LYS A 244 8.27 -18.63 -9.95
CA LYS A 244 9.25 -18.76 -8.87
C LYS A 244 9.27 -17.54 -7.94
N LEU A 245 9.17 -16.32 -8.48
CA LEU A 245 9.08 -15.10 -7.66
C LEU A 245 7.80 -15.12 -6.80
N ILE A 246 6.66 -15.50 -7.40
CA ILE A 246 5.37 -15.57 -6.72
C ILE A 246 5.35 -16.67 -5.65
N GLU A 247 5.97 -17.82 -5.93
CA GLU A 247 6.08 -18.94 -4.97
C GLU A 247 6.83 -18.54 -3.70
N ASN A 248 7.84 -17.70 -3.82
CA ASN A 248 8.64 -17.21 -2.70
C ASN A 248 8.09 -15.90 -2.09
N TYR A 249 6.96 -15.40 -2.58
CA TYR A 249 6.38 -14.17 -2.09
C TYR A 249 5.58 -14.41 -0.81
N ARG A 250 5.82 -13.59 0.22
CA ARG A 250 5.13 -13.73 1.50
C ARG A 250 3.61 -13.49 1.43
N LYS A 251 3.13 -12.76 0.41
CA LYS A 251 1.71 -12.52 0.14
C LYS A 251 1.18 -13.38 -1.02
N ARG A 252 1.77 -14.57 -1.23
CA ARG A 252 1.55 -15.45 -2.40
C ARG A 252 0.07 -15.72 -2.69
N LYS A 253 -0.71 -16.15 -1.71
CA LYS A 253 -2.13 -16.49 -1.86
C LYS A 253 -2.94 -15.28 -2.31
N ALA A 254 -2.81 -14.16 -1.59
CA ALA A 254 -3.50 -12.91 -1.93
C ALA A 254 -3.09 -12.40 -3.32
N PHE A 255 -1.80 -12.46 -3.66
CA PHE A 255 -1.30 -12.07 -4.97
C PHE A 255 -1.81 -12.98 -6.10
N LEU A 256 -1.81 -14.30 -5.90
CA LEU A 256 -2.33 -15.26 -6.87
C LEU A 256 -3.83 -15.08 -7.09
N GLU A 257 -4.59 -14.81 -6.03
CA GLU A 257 -6.01 -14.47 -6.12
C GLU A 257 -6.19 -13.18 -6.93
N GLN A 258 -5.46 -12.11 -6.60
CA GLN A 258 -5.53 -10.83 -7.29
C GLN A 258 -5.21 -10.95 -8.78
N ILE A 259 -4.08 -11.58 -9.14
CA ILE A 259 -3.65 -11.64 -10.54
C ILE A 259 -4.55 -12.54 -11.39
N LYS A 260 -5.11 -13.61 -10.82
CA LYS A 260 -6.08 -14.47 -11.51
C LYS A 260 -7.42 -13.74 -11.70
N ALA A 261 -7.90 -13.07 -10.66
CA ALA A 261 -9.10 -12.23 -10.77
C ALA A 261 -8.91 -11.14 -11.84
N ALA A 262 -7.75 -10.49 -11.86
CA ALA A 262 -7.41 -9.49 -12.87
C ALA A 262 -7.33 -10.07 -14.29
N ALA A 263 -6.78 -11.27 -14.47
CA ALA A 263 -6.68 -11.93 -15.77
C ALA A 263 -8.04 -12.31 -16.37
N SER A 264 -9.04 -12.54 -15.52
CA SER A 264 -10.42 -12.88 -15.91
C SER A 264 -11.38 -11.69 -15.84
N SER A 265 -10.90 -10.49 -15.49
CA SER A 265 -11.75 -9.31 -15.33
C SER A 265 -12.10 -8.69 -16.68
N GLU A 266 -13.36 -8.30 -16.84
CA GLU A 266 -13.82 -7.45 -17.95
C GLU A 266 -13.65 -5.95 -17.65
N ARG A 267 -13.35 -5.60 -16.40
CA ARG A 267 -13.19 -4.21 -15.97
C ARG A 267 -11.84 -3.63 -16.41
N PRO A 268 -11.76 -2.31 -16.66
CA PRO A 268 -10.51 -1.65 -16.99
C PRO A 268 -9.54 -1.65 -15.79
N LEU A 269 -8.50 -2.47 -15.86
CA LEU A 269 -7.47 -2.56 -14.84
C LEU A 269 -6.17 -1.87 -15.28
N TYR A 270 -5.46 -1.35 -14.29
CA TYR A 270 -4.18 -0.68 -14.45
C TYR A 270 -3.13 -1.39 -13.59
N CYS A 271 -1.90 -1.46 -14.11
CA CYS A 271 -0.74 -1.98 -13.38
C CYS A 271 0.19 -0.81 -13.07
N PHE A 272 0.63 -0.71 -11.81
CA PHE A 272 1.65 0.22 -11.35
C PHE A 272 2.82 -0.58 -10.82
N PHE A 273 4.05 -0.20 -11.17
CA PHE A 273 5.24 -0.89 -10.67
C PHE A 273 6.45 0.02 -10.54
N TYR A 274 7.37 -0.35 -9.64
CA TYR A 274 8.62 0.36 -9.37
C TYR A 274 9.82 -0.60 -9.29
N GLY A 275 11.03 -0.07 -9.50
CA GLY A 275 12.29 -0.80 -9.34
C GLY A 275 12.86 -1.39 -10.61
N VAL A 276 12.15 -1.29 -11.75
CA VAL A 276 12.66 -1.72 -13.06
C VAL A 276 12.12 -0.82 -14.16
N THR A 277 12.97 -0.45 -15.13
CA THR A 277 12.55 0.26 -16.33
C THR A 277 12.44 -0.73 -17.50
N PRO A 278 11.31 -0.79 -18.23
CA PRO A 278 11.22 -1.62 -19.42
C PRO A 278 12.28 -1.25 -20.45
N ALA A 279 13.02 -2.25 -20.94
CA ALA A 279 14.06 -2.08 -21.93
C ALA A 279 13.62 -2.68 -23.27
N LEU A 280 14.07 -2.08 -24.38
CA LEU A 280 13.80 -2.61 -25.72
C LEU A 280 14.52 -3.95 -25.90
N LYS A 281 13.77 -5.01 -26.15
CA LYS A 281 14.28 -6.35 -26.45
C LYS A 281 13.80 -6.78 -27.83
N GLN A 282 14.66 -7.50 -28.56
CA GLN A 282 14.25 -8.18 -29.78
C GLN A 282 13.71 -9.56 -29.41
N VAL A 283 12.51 -9.87 -29.87
CA VAL A 283 11.86 -11.17 -29.63
C VAL A 283 11.48 -11.83 -30.96
N PRO A 284 11.58 -13.17 -31.08
CA PRO A 284 11.15 -13.87 -32.29
C PRO A 284 9.66 -13.70 -32.56
N SER A 285 9.29 -13.54 -33.83
CA SER A 285 7.90 -13.54 -34.27
C SER A 285 7.29 -14.92 -34.13
N LYS A 286 6.10 -14.99 -33.53
CA LYS A 286 5.33 -16.24 -33.43
C LYS A 286 4.95 -16.78 -34.83
N LYS A 287 4.81 -15.91 -35.83
CA LYS A 287 4.44 -16.30 -37.20
C LYS A 287 5.63 -16.70 -38.06
N ASN A 288 6.81 -16.12 -37.81
CA ASN A 288 8.01 -16.39 -38.58
C ASN A 288 9.24 -16.31 -37.65
N PRO A 289 9.70 -17.42 -37.06
CA PRO A 289 10.72 -17.41 -36.01
C PRO A 289 12.07 -16.80 -36.42
N GLU A 290 12.37 -16.75 -37.72
CA GLU A 290 13.57 -16.09 -38.26
C GLU A 290 13.49 -14.56 -38.22
N GLN A 291 12.28 -14.01 -38.10
CA GLN A 291 12.06 -12.57 -37.95
C GLN A 291 11.94 -12.21 -36.48
N THR A 292 12.59 -11.11 -36.09
CA THR A 292 12.45 -10.53 -34.75
C THR A 292 11.65 -9.24 -34.82
N PHE A 293 11.00 -8.90 -33.71
CA PHE A 293 10.37 -7.60 -33.52
C PHE A 293 10.73 -7.03 -32.14
N GLY A 294 10.83 -5.71 -32.06
CA GLY A 294 11.16 -5.03 -30.83
C GLY A 294 9.95 -4.94 -29.89
N VAL A 295 10.21 -5.13 -28.60
CA VAL A 295 9.22 -4.98 -27.52
C VAL A 295 9.92 -4.41 -26.29
N PHE A 296 9.34 -3.39 -25.66
CA PHE A 296 9.80 -2.97 -24.34
C PHE A 296 9.34 -3.99 -23.30
N SER A 297 10.29 -4.60 -22.59
CA SER A 297 10.01 -5.66 -21.62
C SER A 297 10.75 -5.41 -20.32
N ALA A 298 10.08 -5.56 -19.19
CA ALA A 298 10.71 -5.59 -17.86
C ALA A 298 10.45 -6.93 -17.16
N ASN A 299 11.39 -7.37 -16.33
CA ASN A 299 11.19 -8.45 -15.39
C ASN A 299 10.99 -7.83 -14.01
N ILE A 300 9.87 -8.13 -13.35
CA ILE A 300 9.67 -7.68 -11.97
C ILE A 300 10.49 -8.59 -11.05
N GLU A 301 11.23 -7.98 -10.13
CA GLU A 301 12.08 -8.69 -9.17
C GLU A 301 11.56 -8.57 -7.74
N ASN A 302 10.67 -7.60 -7.47
CA ASN A 302 10.03 -7.42 -6.17
C ASN A 302 8.53 -7.16 -6.34
N LEU A 303 7.70 -8.08 -5.84
CA LEU A 303 6.24 -8.00 -5.92
C LEU A 303 5.62 -7.01 -4.92
N ASP A 304 6.39 -6.51 -3.94
CA ASP A 304 5.90 -5.43 -3.06
C ASP A 304 5.75 -4.11 -3.79
N HIS A 305 6.47 -3.95 -4.89
CA HIS A 305 6.50 -2.74 -5.68
C HIS A 305 5.63 -2.88 -6.93
N LEU A 306 4.57 -3.69 -6.86
CA LEU A 306 3.62 -3.89 -7.94
C LEU A 306 2.19 -3.96 -7.41
N ILE A 307 1.27 -3.26 -8.07
CA ILE A 307 -0.17 -3.31 -7.77
C ILE A 307 -0.99 -3.32 -9.05
N ILE A 308 -2.05 -4.13 -9.05
CA ILE A 308 -3.07 -4.19 -10.10
C ILE A 308 -4.39 -3.73 -9.50
N ARG A 309 -5.05 -2.75 -10.13
CA ARG A 309 -6.32 -2.20 -9.63
C ARG A 309 -7.12 -1.45 -10.68
N GLU A 310 -8.37 -1.17 -10.36
CA GLU A 310 -9.21 -0.21 -11.09
C GLU A 310 -8.75 1.23 -10.80
N VAL A 311 -8.96 2.13 -11.77
CA VAL A 311 -8.74 3.57 -11.64
C VAL A 311 -10.02 4.26 -12.13
N PRO A 312 -11.03 4.44 -11.25
CA PRO A 312 -12.37 4.88 -11.66
C PRO A 312 -12.40 6.22 -12.40
N MET A 313 -11.45 7.12 -12.12
CA MET A 313 -11.36 8.44 -12.76
C MET A 313 -10.82 8.42 -14.20
N LEU A 314 -10.43 7.25 -14.73
CA LEU A 314 -9.89 7.08 -16.08
C LEU A 314 -10.75 6.16 -16.96
N GLU A 315 -11.99 5.86 -16.53
CA GLU A 315 -12.97 5.16 -17.37
C GLU A 315 -13.49 6.02 -18.53
#